data_AF-A0A1I8AZE9-F1
#
_entry.id   AF-A0A1I8AZE9-F1
#
_cell.length_a   1.000
_cell.length_b   1.000
_cell.length_c   1.000
_cell.angle_alpha   90.00
_cell.angle_beta   90.00
_cell.angle_gamma   90.00
#
_symmetry.space_group_name_H-M   'P 1'
#
loop_
_entity.id
_entity.type
_entity.pdbx_description
1 polymer ?
#
loop_
_entity_poly.entity_id
_entity_poly.type
_entity_poly.pdbx_seq_one_letter_code
_entity_poly.pdbx_strand_id
1 'polypeptide(L)'
;MSVWGAIFLGLLGVFFSLHAVTLFPDLHFDKEQESAIFNEPDIVAEKYDEKARQCWVAAGMYVVTLIIVFWQNRFNDTQIF
;
A
#
# COMPACT_ATOMS: atom_id res chain seq x y z
N MET A 1 12.02 10.28 6.96
CA MET A 1 11.83 9.39 5.79
C MET A 1 10.77 8.31 6.05
N SER A 2 10.90 7.45 7.08
CA SER A 2 9.95 6.33 7.32
C SER A 2 8.50 6.74 7.63
N VAL A 3 8.28 7.76 8.49
CA VAL A 3 6.92 8.20 8.87
C VAL A 3 6.09 8.68 7.68
N TRP A 4 6.71 9.45 6.79
CA TRP A 4 6.05 9.99 5.60
C TRP A 4 5.66 8.86 4.62
N GLY A 5 6.52 7.84 4.48
CA GLY A 5 6.22 6.65 3.69
C GLY A 5 5.07 5.82 4.26
N ALA A 6 4.99 5.66 5.58
CA ALA A 6 3.89 4.96 6.25
C ALA A 6 2.52 5.64 6.00
N ILE A 7 2.47 6.97 6.07
CA ILE A 7 1.25 7.75 5.84
C ILE A 7 0.80 7.63 4.37
N PHE A 8 1.74 7.77 3.43
CA PHE A 8 1.45 7.68 2.00
C PHE A 8 0.92 6.29 1.60
N LEU A 9 1.57 5.22 2.07
CA LEU A 9 1.13 3.84 1.81
C LEU A 9 -0.20 3.51 2.50
N GLY A 10 -0.45 4.06 3.69
CA GLY A 10 -1.75 3.93 4.35
C GLY A 10 -2.88 4.58 3.54
N LEU A 11 -2.65 5.80 3.05
CA LEU A 11 -3.61 6.52 2.20
C LEU A 11 -3.91 5.77 0.89
N LEU A 12 -2.88 5.30 0.19
CA LEU A 12 -3.06 4.50 -1.01
C LEU A 12 -3.82 3.20 -0.71
N GLY A 13 -3.49 2.51 0.39
CA GLY A 13 -4.18 1.29 0.80
C GLY A 13 -5.68 1.51 1.01
N VAL A 14 -6.07 2.63 1.62
CA VAL A 14 -7.49 3.01 1.78
C VAL A 14 -8.14 3.33 0.43
N PHE A 15 -7.47 4.07 -0.45
CA PHE A 15 -8.01 4.38 -1.78
C PHE A 15 -8.18 3.15 -2.68
N PHE A 16 -7.27 2.18 -2.58
CA PHE A 16 -7.41 0.89 -3.28
C PHE A 16 -8.57 0.05 -2.72
N SER A 17 -8.79 0.05 -1.39
CA SER A 17 -9.95 -0.65 -0.77
C SER A 17 -11.31 -0.02 -1.09
N LEU A 18 -11.33 1.23 -1.55
CA LEU A 18 -12.55 1.94 -1.99
C LEU A 18 -12.77 1.87 -3.50
N HIS A 19 -11.96 1.08 -4.23
CA HIS A 19 -12.02 0.96 -5.69
C HIS A 19 -12.03 2.32 -6.41
N ALA A 20 -11.13 3.23 -6.00
CA ALA A 20 -11.09 4.59 -6.54
C ALA A 20 -10.77 4.61 -8.05
N VAL A 21 -11.66 5.21 -8.86
CA VAL A 21 -11.55 5.30 -10.34
C VAL A 21 -10.26 6.00 -10.80
N THR A 22 -9.73 6.92 -10.00
CA THR A 22 -8.47 7.64 -10.30
C THR A 22 -7.24 6.75 -10.29
N LEU A 23 -7.34 5.56 -9.69
CA LEU A 23 -6.26 4.60 -9.50
C LEU A 23 -6.31 3.44 -10.51
N PHE A 24 -7.30 3.45 -11.39
CA PHE A 24 -7.40 2.56 -12.54
C PHE A 24 -6.13 2.51 -13.42
N PRO A 25 -5.44 3.64 -13.74
CA PRO A 25 -4.20 3.58 -14.52
C PRO A 25 -3.02 2.93 -13.77
N ASP A 26 -3.10 2.76 -12.45
CA ASP A 26 -2.07 2.11 -11.65
C ASP A 26 -2.23 0.58 -11.63
N LEU A 27 -3.44 0.07 -11.94
CA LEU A 27 -3.67 -1.35 -12.13
C LEU A 27 -2.94 -1.83 -13.40
N HIS A 28 -1.99 -2.73 -13.22
CA HIS A 28 -1.39 -3.47 -14.32
C HIS A 28 -2.31 -4.61 -14.74
N PHE A 29 -2.85 -4.49 -15.95
CA PHE A 29 -3.54 -5.56 -16.64
C PHE A 29 -2.58 -6.22 -17.62
N ASP A 30 -2.55 -7.54 -17.65
CA ASP A 30 -1.77 -8.27 -18.66
C ASP A 30 -2.48 -8.17 -20.03
N LYS A 31 -1.75 -8.33 -21.14
CA LYS A 31 -2.28 -8.09 -22.49
C LYS A 31 -3.43 -9.04 -22.87
N GLU A 32 -3.52 -10.20 -22.22
CA GLU A 32 -4.67 -11.10 -22.34
C GLU A 32 -5.92 -10.60 -21.59
N GLN A 33 -5.74 -9.85 -20.49
CA GLN A 33 -6.81 -9.35 -19.65
C GLN A 33 -7.41 -8.04 -20.18
N GLU A 34 -6.70 -7.28 -21.00
CA GLU A 34 -7.18 -6.01 -21.60
C GLU A 34 -8.48 -6.22 -22.42
N SER A 35 -8.56 -7.35 -23.13
CA SER A 35 -9.76 -7.81 -23.84
C SER A 35 -10.91 -8.27 -22.93
N ALA A 36 -10.61 -8.65 -21.68
CA ALA A 36 -11.58 -9.10 -20.69
C ALA A 36 -12.13 -7.96 -19.82
N ILE A 37 -11.43 -6.82 -19.73
CA ILE A 37 -11.88 -5.63 -18.96
C ILE A 37 -13.29 -5.18 -19.37
N PHE A 38 -13.61 -5.28 -20.66
CA PHE A 38 -14.94 -4.92 -21.18
C PHE A 38 -16.03 -5.97 -20.91
N ASN A 39 -15.63 -7.21 -20.64
CA ASN A 39 -16.56 -8.35 -20.53
C ASN A 39 -16.83 -8.75 -19.07
N GLU A 40 -15.90 -8.51 -18.14
CA GLU A 40 -16.07 -8.89 -16.73
C GLU A 40 -15.54 -7.81 -15.76
N PRO A 41 -16.45 -7.01 -15.16
CA PRO A 41 -16.07 -6.00 -14.16
C PRO A 41 -15.54 -6.62 -12.85
N ASP A 42 -15.83 -7.90 -12.59
CA ASP A 42 -15.39 -8.61 -11.39
C ASP A 42 -13.87 -8.81 -11.37
N ILE A 43 -13.24 -9.03 -12.54
CA ILE A 43 -11.78 -9.17 -12.66
C ILE A 43 -11.08 -7.87 -12.25
N VAL A 44 -11.68 -6.72 -12.58
CA VAL A 44 -11.16 -5.41 -12.19
C VAL A 44 -11.22 -5.25 -10.68
N ALA A 45 -12.34 -5.60 -10.05
CA ALA A 45 -12.52 -5.51 -8.60
C ALA A 45 -11.51 -6.39 -7.83
N GLU A 46 -11.23 -7.60 -8.31
CA GLU A 46 -10.24 -8.51 -7.71
C GLU A 46 -8.82 -7.92 -7.75
N LYS A 47 -8.46 -7.26 -8.85
CA LYS A 47 -7.15 -6.61 -8.99
C LYS A 47 -6.96 -5.44 -8.02
N TYR A 48 -8.01 -4.66 -7.77
CA TYR A 48 -7.99 -3.62 -6.74
C TYR A 48 -7.74 -4.20 -5.35
N ASP A 49 -8.44 -5.29 -5.00
CA ASP A 49 -8.27 -5.95 -3.70
C ASP A 49 -6.87 -6.54 -3.53
N GLU A 50 -6.30 -7.12 -4.58
CA GLU A 50 -4.94 -7.65 -4.53
C GLU A 50 -3.89 -6.55 -4.29
N LYS A 51 -4.02 -5.39 -4.96
CA LYS A 51 -3.14 -4.24 -4.75
C LYS A 51 -3.35 -3.57 -3.39
N ALA A 52 -4.61 -3.46 -2.93
CA ALA A 52 -4.93 -2.98 -1.60
C ALA A 52 -4.21 -3.83 -0.53
N ARG A 53 -4.28 -5.16 -0.66
CA ARG A 53 -3.64 -6.09 0.28
C ARG A 53 -2.12 -5.93 0.31
N GLN A 54 -1.48 -5.79 -0.85
CA GLN A 54 -0.03 -5.53 -0.94
C GLN A 54 0.36 -4.21 -0.27
N CYS A 55 -0.42 -3.14 -0.52
CA CYS A 55 -0.18 -1.82 0.06
C CYS A 55 -0.35 -1.82 1.59
N TRP A 56 -1.35 -2.52 2.10
CA TRP A 56 -1.57 -2.70 3.55
C TRP A 56 -0.44 -3.47 4.23
N VAL A 57 0.06 -4.55 3.61
CA VAL A 57 1.21 -5.30 4.14
C VAL A 57 2.46 -4.42 4.16
N ALA A 58 2.69 -3.65 3.09
CA ALA A 58 3.80 -2.71 3.04
C ALA A 58 3.68 -1.64 4.14
N ALA A 59 2.52 -1.00 4.28
CA ALA A 59 2.26 -0.03 5.35
C ALA A 59 2.50 -0.65 6.75
N GLY A 60 2.07 -1.88 6.97
CA GLY A 60 2.34 -2.64 8.19
C GLY A 60 3.83 -2.80 8.49
N MET A 61 4.65 -3.14 7.48
CA MET A 61 6.10 -3.22 7.62
C MET A 61 6.70 -1.88 8.05
N TYR A 62 6.25 -0.77 7.46
CA TYR A 62 6.70 0.57 7.89
C TYR A 62 6.32 0.87 9.34
N VAL A 63 5.10 0.53 9.78
CA VAL A 63 4.68 0.70 11.18
C VAL A 63 5.56 -0.11 12.13
N VAL A 64 5.88 -1.36 11.79
CA VAL A 64 6.79 -2.19 12.59
C VAL A 64 8.17 -1.55 12.69
N THR A 65 8.73 -1.02 11.60
CA THR A 65 10.01 -0.30 11.66
C THR A 65 9.95 0.94 12.54
N LEU A 66 8.83 1.67 12.56
CA LEU A 66 8.66 2.82 13.45
C LEU A 66 8.60 2.42 14.93
N ILE A 67 7.96 1.29 15.24
CA ILE A 67 7.95 0.74 16.60
C ILE A 67 9.37 0.38 17.02
N ILE A 68 10.14 -0.28 16.14
CA ILE A 68 11.54 -0.65 16.42
C ILE A 68 12.40 0.60 16.62
N VAL A 69 12.28 1.61 15.75
CA VAL A 69 13.01 2.89 15.90
C VAL A 69 12.64 3.60 17.19
N PHE A 70 11.35 3.62 17.56
CA PHE A 70 10.92 4.21 18.82
C PHE A 70 11.50 3.47 20.03
N TRP A 71 11.54 2.14 19.96
CA TRP A 71 12.15 1.29 20.98
C TRP A 71 13.65 1.54 21.08
N GLN A 72 14.37 1.56 19.96
CA GLN A 72 15.78 1.91 19.90
C GLN A 72 16.03 3.29 20.49
N ASN A 73 15.26 4.32 20.11
CA ASN A 73 15.42 5.68 20.63
C ASN A 73 15.11 5.79 22.14
N ARG A 74 14.24 4.92 22.68
CA ARG A 74 13.86 4.93 24.10
C ARG A 74 14.84 4.20 25.01
N PHE A 75 15.51 3.17 24.51
CA PHE A 75 16.45 2.32 25.26
C PHE A 75 17.92 2.56 24.92
N ASN A 76 18.21 3.30 23.85
CA ASN A 76 19.55 3.76 23.52
C ASN A 76 19.75 5.17 24.09
N ASP A 77 20.20 5.27 25.34
CA ASP A 77 20.46 6.54 26.04
C ASP A 77 21.57 7.40 25.41
N THR A 78 22.30 6.89 24.42
CA THR A 78 23.26 7.67 23.63
C THR A 78 22.52 8.55 22.62
N GLN A 79 22.12 9.73 23.10
CA GLN A 79 21.92 10.92 22.28
C GLN A 79 23.25 11.28 21.61
N ILE A 80 23.43 10.79 20.39
CA ILE A 80 24.40 11.37 19.45
C ILE A 80 23.81 12.66 18.92
N PHE A 81 24.43 13.77 19.34
CA PHE A 81 24.26 15.10 18.78
C PHE A 81 24.32 15.10 17.25
#